data_AF-A0A961L9R3-F1
#
_entry.id   AF-A0A961L9R3-F1
#
_cell.length_a   1.000
_cell.length_b   1.000
_cell.length_c   1.000
_cell.angle_alpha   90.00
_cell.angle_beta   90.00
_cell.angle_gamma   90.00
#
_symmetry.space_group_name_H-M   'P 1'
#
loop_
_entity.id
_entity.type
_entity.pdbx_description
1 polymer ?
#
loop_
_entity_poly.entity_id
_entity_poly.type
_entity_poly.pdbx_seq_one_letter_code
_entity_poly.pdbx_strand_id
1 'polypeptide(L)'
;WPSSRICVMGGEQAAGVLATVRREGIEARGGAWSAEEEAAFKQPVLDQFAHQSHPLFASARLWDDGVVDPRKTRDVLALSLRASLNAPIAETKFGVFRM
;
A
#
# COMPACT_ATOMS: atom_id res chain seq x y z
N TRP A 1 10.24 4.46 5.39
CA TRP A 1 11.38 3.73 5.99
C TRP A 1 11.65 2.45 5.20
N PRO A 2 12.80 1.77 5.34
CA PRO A 2 13.10 0.56 4.56
C PRO A 2 12.14 -0.61 4.84
N SER A 3 11.51 -0.63 6.01
CA SER A 3 10.54 -1.64 6.41
C SER A 3 9.09 -1.32 6.05
N SER A 4 8.78 -0.12 5.54
CA SER A 4 7.39 0.25 5.25
C SER A 4 6.84 -0.58 4.08
N ARG A 5 5.51 -0.59 3.95
CA ARG A 5 4.81 -1.13 2.79
C ARG A 5 3.68 -0.18 2.43
N ILE A 6 3.41 0.00 1.14
CA ILE A 6 2.32 0.85 0.65
C ILE A 6 1.50 0.12 -0.41
N CYS A 7 0.19 0.08 -0.23
CA CYS A 7 -0.74 -0.58 -1.15
C CYS A 7 -2.17 -0.14 -0.83
N VAL A 8 -3.11 -0.41 -1.73
CA VAL A 8 -4.54 -0.12 -1.51
C VAL A 8 -5.15 -0.97 -0.39
N MET A 9 -4.65 -2.20 -0.21
CA MET A 9 -5.01 -3.14 0.84
C MET A 9 -3.90 -4.20 0.96
N GLY A 10 -3.92 -5.02 2.02
CA GLY A 10 -2.92 -6.09 2.19
C GLY A 10 -2.98 -7.14 1.07
N GLY A 11 -1.84 -7.68 0.65
CA GLY A 11 -1.76 -8.68 -0.43
C GLY A 11 -2.62 -9.92 -0.17
N GLU A 12 -2.59 -10.44 1.06
CA GLU A 12 -3.46 -11.55 1.50
C GLU A 12 -4.95 -11.22 1.40
N GLN A 13 -5.33 -9.97 1.70
CA GLN A 13 -6.71 -9.51 1.58
C GLN A 13 -7.14 -9.46 0.12
N ALA A 14 -6.31 -8.89 -0.75
CA ALA A 14 -6.59 -8.81 -2.19
C ALA A 14 -6.70 -10.21 -2.81
N ALA A 15 -5.73 -11.08 -2.55
CA ALA A 15 -5.73 -12.45 -3.04
C ALA A 15 -6.92 -13.25 -2.49
N GLY A 16 -7.27 -13.04 -1.22
CA GLY A 16 -8.44 -13.65 -0.57
C GLY A 16 -9.76 -13.26 -1.26
N VAL A 17 -10.02 -11.96 -1.43
CA VAL A 17 -11.25 -11.47 -2.07
C VAL A 17 -11.36 -11.98 -3.51
N LEU A 18 -10.28 -11.93 -4.28
CA LEU A 18 -10.28 -12.43 -5.66
C LEU A 18 -10.53 -13.95 -5.72
N ALA A 19 -9.97 -14.71 -4.78
CA ALA A 19 -10.21 -16.15 -4.68
C ALA A 19 -11.67 -16.46 -4.32
N THR A 20 -12.27 -15.72 -3.36
CA THR A 20 -13.69 -15.88 -3.00
C THR A 20 -14.60 -15.68 -4.20
N VAL A 21 -14.44 -14.58 -4.94
CA VAL A 21 -15.23 -14.29 -6.15
C VAL A 21 -15.05 -15.37 -7.21
N ARG A 22 -13.82 -15.87 -7.38
CA ARG A 22 -13.52 -16.95 -8.35
C ARG A 22 -14.20 -18.26 -7.96
N ARG A 23 -14.13 -18.65 -6.68
CA ARG A 23 -14.75 -19.85 -6.14
C ARG A 23 -16.26 -19.84 -6.33
N GLU A 24 -16.92 -18.77 -5.91
CA GLU A 24 -18.37 -18.58 -6.07
C GLU A 24 -18.79 -18.71 -7.55
N GLY A 25 -18.00 -18.16 -8.47
CA GLY A 25 -18.25 -18.27 -9.91
C GLY A 25 -18.09 -19.68 -10.50
N ILE A 26 -17.20 -20.52 -9.93
CA ILE A 26 -17.01 -21.93 -10.33
C ILE A 26 -18.14 -22.80 -9.78
N GLU A 27 -18.45 -22.64 -8.49
CA GLU A 27 -19.50 -23.41 -7.80
C GLU A 27 -20.89 -23.10 -8.38
N ALA A 28 -21.15 -21.85 -8.76
CA ALA A 28 -22.39 -21.47 -9.47
C ALA A 28 -22.57 -22.19 -10.82
N ARG A 29 -21.50 -22.73 -11.43
CA ARG A 29 -21.54 -23.51 -12.68
C ARG A 29 -21.49 -25.03 -12.44
N GLY A 30 -21.56 -25.47 -11.19
CA GLY A 30 -21.48 -26.88 -10.80
C GLY A 30 -20.06 -27.46 -10.84
N GLY A 31 -19.02 -26.63 -10.94
CA GLY A 31 -17.64 -27.06 -10.84
C GLY A 31 -17.15 -27.17 -9.40
N ALA A 32 -15.98 -27.78 -9.22
CA ALA A 32 -15.24 -27.79 -7.97
C ALA A 32 -13.87 -27.13 -8.16
N TRP A 33 -13.32 -26.57 -7.09
CA TRP A 33 -12.03 -25.88 -7.12
C TRP A 33 -11.18 -26.31 -5.92
N SER A 34 -10.04 -26.94 -6.21
CA SER A 34 -9.18 -27.53 -5.18
C SER A 34 -8.41 -26.45 -4.40
N ALA A 35 -7.91 -26.81 -3.22
CA ALA A 35 -7.07 -25.92 -2.43
C ALA A 35 -5.74 -25.58 -3.15
N GLU A 36 -5.21 -26.52 -3.94
CA GLU A 36 -3.97 -26.34 -4.70
C GLU A 36 -4.19 -25.37 -5.87
N GLU A 37 -5.33 -25.47 -6.57
CA GLU A 37 -5.70 -24.54 -7.63
C GLU A 37 -5.97 -23.14 -7.08
N GLU A 38 -6.60 -23.04 -5.90
CA GLU A 38 -6.77 -21.76 -5.20
C GLU A 38 -5.42 -21.14 -4.81
N ALA A 39 -4.51 -21.93 -4.23
CA ALA A 39 -3.18 -21.45 -3.85
C ALA A 39 -2.39 -20.95 -5.08
N ALA A 40 -2.41 -21.73 -6.18
CA ALA A 40 -1.78 -21.36 -7.44
C ALA A 40 -2.39 -20.09 -8.05
N PHE A 41 -3.69 -19.86 -7.88
CA PHE A 41 -4.36 -18.63 -8.32
C PHE A 41 -4.02 -17.41 -7.47
N LYS A 42 -3.84 -17.58 -6.17
CA LYS A 42 -3.51 -16.49 -5.24
C LYS A 42 -2.04 -16.07 -5.37
N GLN A 43 -1.13 -16.99 -5.65
CA GLN A 43 0.31 -16.74 -5.65
C GLN A 43 0.73 -15.54 -6.53
N PRO A 44 0.29 -15.40 -7.80
CA PRO A 44 0.65 -14.25 -8.63
C PRO A 44 0.21 -12.90 -8.04
N VAL A 45 -0.95 -12.86 -7.37
CA VAL A 45 -1.45 -11.65 -6.71
C VAL A 45 -0.60 -11.32 -5.49
N LEU A 46 -0.25 -12.33 -4.69
CA LEU A 46 0.63 -12.16 -3.54
C LEU A 46 2.00 -11.63 -3.97
N ASP A 47 2.60 -12.21 -5.01
CA ASP A 47 3.90 -11.79 -5.55
C ASP A 47 3.84 -10.37 -6.10
N GLN A 48 2.78 -10.04 -6.85
CA GLN A 48 2.55 -8.69 -7.35
C GLN A 48 2.49 -7.67 -6.21
N PHE A 49 1.70 -7.94 -5.17
CA PHE A 49 1.57 -7.05 -4.03
C PHE A 49 2.86 -6.96 -3.22
N ALA A 50 3.58 -8.06 -3.02
CA ALA A 50 4.88 -8.06 -2.34
C ALA A 50 5.89 -7.18 -3.08
N HIS A 51 5.93 -7.27 -4.41
CA HIS A 51 6.80 -6.45 -5.23
C HIS A 51 6.41 -4.97 -5.24
N GLN A 52 5.15 -4.67 -5.53
CA GLN A 52 4.67 -3.30 -5.73
C GLN A 52 4.51 -2.53 -4.41
N SER A 53 4.36 -3.23 -3.29
CA SER A 53 4.28 -2.58 -1.97
C SER A 53 5.63 -2.25 -1.35
N HIS A 54 6.74 -2.69 -1.95
CA HIS A 54 8.08 -2.44 -1.44
C HIS A 54 8.43 -0.94 -1.48
N PRO A 55 9.11 -0.37 -0.47
CA PRO A 55 9.45 1.06 -0.43
C PRO A 55 10.22 1.55 -1.65
N LEU A 56 11.12 0.72 -2.19
CA LEU A 56 11.86 1.06 -3.41
C LEU A 56 10.96 1.15 -4.65
N PHE A 57 9.87 0.39 -4.71
CA PHE A 57 8.92 0.48 -5.81
C PHE A 57 8.19 1.83 -5.82
N ALA A 58 7.82 2.32 -4.63
CA ALA A 58 7.18 3.61 -4.41
C ALA A 58 8.15 4.78 -4.68
N SER A 59 9.34 4.73 -4.09
CA SER A 59 10.35 5.79 -4.22
C SER A 59 10.86 5.94 -5.65
N ALA A 60 10.99 4.83 -6.41
CA ALA A 60 11.32 4.87 -7.85
C ALA A 60 10.24 5.58 -8.71
N ARG A 61 9.06 5.85 -8.15
CA ARG A 61 7.92 6.52 -8.80
C ARG A 61 7.56 7.85 -8.13
N LEU A 62 8.39 8.33 -7.20
CA LEU A 62 8.17 9.57 -6.46
C LEU A 62 6.81 9.63 -5.74
N TRP A 63 6.32 8.48 -5.25
CA TRP A 63 5.17 8.48 -4.34
C TRP A 63 5.57 8.99 -2.95
N ASP A 64 6.86 8.99 -2.67
CA ASP A 64 7.53 9.55 -1.50
C ASP A 64 8.76 10.34 -1.95
N ASP A 65 9.23 11.26 -1.11
CA ASP A 65 10.45 12.04 -1.35
C ASP A 65 11.75 11.29 -0.99
N GLY A 66 11.66 10.00 -0.64
CA GLY A 66 12.80 9.16 -0.34
C GLY A 66 12.62 8.20 0.83
N VAL A 67 13.29 7.05 0.74
CA VAL A 67 13.40 6.09 1.84
C VAL A 67 14.54 6.51 2.78
N VAL A 68 14.18 6.91 4.01
CA VAL A 68 15.17 7.35 5.02
C VAL A 68 15.54 6.25 6.02
N ASP A 69 16.80 6.23 6.46
CA ASP A 69 17.26 5.45 7.61
C ASP A 69 16.45 5.88 8.86
N PRO A 70 15.79 4.96 9.58
CA PRO A 70 15.00 5.31 10.77
C PRO A 70 15.77 6.13 11.80
N ARG A 71 17.08 5.90 11.95
CA ARG A 71 17.96 6.64 12.88
C ARG A 71 18.16 8.10 12.48
N LYS A 72 17.90 8.44 11.22
CA LYS A 72 18.03 9.79 10.65
C LYS A 72 16.73 10.57 10.58
N THR A 73 15.61 9.98 11.01
CA THR A 73 14.29 10.62 10.98
C THR A 73 14.28 12.01 11.65
N ARG A 74 14.94 12.15 12.81
CA ARG A 74 15.04 13.44 13.52
C ARG A 74 15.76 14.50 12.68
N ASP A 75 16.90 14.16 12.09
CA ASP A 75 17.72 15.09 11.30
C ASP A 75 16.94 15.57 10.07
N VAL A 76 16.27 14.64 9.36
CA VAL A 76 15.44 14.95 8.19
C VAL A 76 14.30 15.89 8.56
N LEU A 77 13.52 15.57 9.61
CA LEU A 77 12.40 16.41 10.05
C LEU A 77 12.86 17.81 10.48
N ALA A 78 13.97 17.92 11.21
CA ALA A 78 14.51 19.19 11.66
C ALA A 78 14.90 20.09 10.47
N LEU A 79 15.53 19.52 9.45
CA LEU A 79 15.89 20.24 8.22
C LEU A 79 14.65 20.65 7.41
N SER A 80 13.68 19.73 7.23
CA SER A 80 12.43 20.03 6.51
C SER A 80 11.63 21.15 7.18
N LEU A 81 11.49 21.12 8.51
CA LEU A 81 10.81 22.18 9.28
C LEU A 81 11.53 23.53 9.15
N ARG A 82 12.87 23.53 9.25
CA ARG A 82 13.65 24.75 9.04
C ARG A 82 13.44 25.32 7.64
N ALA A 83 13.39 24.47 6.62
CA ALA A 83 13.15 24.88 5.25
C ALA A 83 11.72 25.45 5.07
N SER A 84 10.69 24.81 5.64
CA SER A 84 9.30 25.27 5.51
C SER A 84 9.03 26.63 6.14
N LEU A 85 9.81 27.04 7.16
CA LEU A 85 9.66 28.34 7.83
C LEU A 85 10.09 29.54 6.97
N ASN A 86 10.60 29.32 5.75
CA ASN A 86 10.84 30.42 4.80
C ASN A 86 9.55 30.92 4.15
N ALA A 87 8.41 30.25 4.36
CA ALA A 87 7.08 30.69 3.97
C ALA A 87 6.23 31.05 5.20
N PRO A 88 5.33 32.05 5.12
CA PRO A 88 4.42 32.38 6.21
C PRO A 88 3.43 31.24 6.47
N ILE A 89 3.07 31.05 7.74
CA ILE A 89 2.05 30.07 8.14
C ILE A 89 0.66 30.64 7.83
N ALA A 90 -0.10 29.96 6.97
CA ALA A 90 -1.43 30.38 6.56
C ALA A 90 -2.52 30.01 7.58
N GLU A 91 -3.61 30.77 7.59
CA GLU A 91 -4.84 30.41 8.31
C GLU A 91 -5.54 29.24 7.60
N THR A 92 -5.99 28.24 8.36
CA THR A 92 -6.71 27.07 7.83
C THR A 92 -8.21 27.32 7.75
N LYS A 93 -8.80 27.08 6.58
CA LYS A 93 -10.27 27.09 6.38
C LYS A 93 -10.75 25.67 6.05
N PHE A 94 -11.60 25.12 6.91
CA PHE A 94 -12.15 23.78 6.71
C PHE A 94 -13.37 23.78 5.78
N GLY A 95 -13.59 22.65 5.11
CA GLY A 95 -14.83 22.36 4.39
C GLY A 95 -15.96 21.94 5.33
N VAL A 96 -17.02 21.35 4.76
CA VAL A 96 -18.17 20.86 5.53
C VAL A 96 -17.80 19.60 6.30
N PHE A 97 -18.06 19.59 7.61
CA PHE A 97 -18.03 18.39 8.43
C PHE A 97 -19.39 17.69 8.39
N ARG A 98 -19.40 16.38 8.09
CA ARG A 98 -20.59 15.53 8.20
C ARG A 98 -20.76 15.14 9.68
N MET A 99 -21.82 15.63 10.31
CA MET A 99 -22.23 15.32 11.69
C MET A 99 -23.05 14.03 11.76
#